data_AF-A0A2D7A128-F1
#
_entry.id   AF-A0A2D7A128-F1
#
_cell.length_a   1.000
_cell.length_b   1.000
_cell.length_c   1.000
_cell.angle_alpha   90.00
_cell.angle_beta   90.00
_cell.angle_gamma   90.00
#
_symmetry.space_group_name_H-M   'P 1'
#
loop_
_entity.id
_entity.type
_entity.pdbx_description
1 polymer ?
#
loop_
_entity_poly.entity_id
_entity_poly.type
_entity_poly.pdbx_seq_one_letter_code
_entity_poly.pdbx_strand_id
1 'polypeptide(L)'
;MIESLPVSTSLLKAVTYQLNHIDNLLVQSSSDYNSFYSILHSVQDLAIETSFIANPKQVTFVQTSMLLVLSMVGGVLVPVINSFTEEDGVVRISWDNGTLDTFTFGKVDDDFLRFFTYFQNRLSSKPQLTTAFPPVVLFGIQQFLKNYVEILMAVRKRIVLLSKSKQEVLSLFNNEVNRDLLFILISSLPTDQINTFFLHVQQFFPEDLEAKTADGKSINVISFFQNSSTDIIYLVEKIKIYLDLYFKKDMPIIKEITRTKTVSFMKELLINDEVYKQISRNLFQIDKVHIDVRLKLYSLFIGFFDTLELKKL
;
A
#
# COMPACT_ATOMS: atom_id res chain seq x y z
N MET A 1 -7.75 -21.27 10.66
CA MET A 1 -7.04 -20.78 9.45
C MET A 1 -6.02 -19.77 9.93
N ILE A 2 -4.74 -19.94 9.58
CA ILE A 2 -3.76 -18.86 9.77
C ILE A 2 -4.06 -17.87 8.65
N GLU A 3 -4.61 -16.72 8.98
CA GLU A 3 -4.89 -15.67 8.00
C GLU A 3 -3.56 -15.24 7.35
N SER A 4 -3.47 -15.37 6.02
CA SER A 4 -2.36 -14.81 5.27
C SER A 4 -2.43 -13.29 5.36
N LEU A 5 -1.35 -12.67 5.86
CA LEU A 5 -1.25 -11.21 5.91
C LEU A 5 -1.47 -10.60 4.51
N PRO A 6 -2.05 -9.39 4.42
CA PRO A 6 -2.09 -8.65 3.15
C PRO A 6 -0.69 -8.57 2.53
N VAL A 7 -0.60 -8.73 1.22
CA VAL A 7 0.67 -8.78 0.47
C VAL A 7 1.60 -7.62 0.82
N SER A 8 1.07 -6.38 0.89
CA SER A 8 1.86 -5.20 1.27
C SER A 8 2.46 -5.31 2.68
N THR A 9 1.72 -5.87 3.63
CA THR A 9 2.19 -6.14 5.00
C THR A 9 3.26 -7.23 5.01
N SER A 10 3.08 -8.29 4.22
CA SER A 10 4.07 -9.36 4.08
C SER A 10 5.39 -8.86 3.48
N LEU A 11 5.32 -7.99 2.46
CA LEU A 11 6.48 -7.31 1.88
C LEU A 11 7.19 -6.43 2.91
N LEU A 12 6.45 -5.60 3.65
CA LEU A 12 7.05 -4.76 4.70
C LEU A 12 7.70 -5.59 5.82
N LYS A 13 7.12 -6.74 6.16
CA LYS A 13 7.70 -7.68 7.12
C LYS A 13 9.04 -8.20 6.61
N ALA A 14 9.11 -8.64 5.35
CA ALA A 14 10.35 -9.09 4.72
C ALA A 14 11.41 -7.98 4.67
N VAL A 15 11.01 -6.75 4.26
CA VAL A 15 11.92 -5.60 4.25
C VAL A 15 12.47 -5.30 5.64
N THR A 16 11.61 -5.29 6.65
CA THR A 16 12.01 -5.00 8.04
C THR A 16 12.95 -6.06 8.59
N TYR A 17 12.73 -7.34 8.23
CA TYR A 17 13.64 -8.41 8.60
C TYR A 17 15.02 -8.23 7.98
N GLN A 18 15.07 -7.87 6.69
CA GLN A 18 16.34 -7.65 5.97
C GLN A 18 17.14 -6.45 6.49
N LEU A 19 16.52 -5.43 7.09
CA LEU A 19 17.24 -4.31 7.69
C LEU A 19 18.32 -4.73 8.70
N ASN A 20 18.07 -5.80 9.47
CA ASN A 20 19.05 -6.33 10.43
C ASN A 20 20.27 -6.96 9.75
N HIS A 21 20.13 -7.39 8.48
CA HIS A 21 21.20 -8.02 7.71
C HIS A 21 22.03 -7.01 6.90
N ILE A 22 21.52 -5.78 6.72
CA ILE A 22 22.16 -4.70 5.96
C ILE A 22 22.51 -3.48 6.83
N ASP A 23 22.43 -3.61 8.15
CA ASP A 23 22.63 -2.52 9.11
C ASP A 23 23.94 -1.75 8.93
N ASN A 24 25.04 -2.48 8.73
CA ASN A 24 26.38 -1.93 8.55
C ASN A 24 26.48 -1.11 7.25
N LEU A 25 25.79 -1.55 6.19
CA LEU A 25 25.76 -0.83 4.91
C LEU A 25 25.14 0.56 5.06
N LEU A 26 24.19 0.73 5.99
CA LEU A 26 23.51 2.00 6.25
C LEU A 26 24.36 3.00 7.04
N VAL A 27 25.55 2.59 7.52
CA VAL A 27 26.50 3.45 8.24
C VAL A 27 27.54 4.00 7.25
N GLN A 28 27.52 5.31 6.99
CA GLN A 28 28.40 5.96 5.99
C GLN A 28 29.90 5.74 6.20
N SER A 29 30.35 5.55 7.44
CA SER A 29 31.76 5.30 7.74
C SER A 29 32.17 3.83 7.59
N SER A 30 31.23 2.92 7.30
CA SER A 30 31.52 1.49 7.19
C SER A 30 32.29 1.15 5.91
N SER A 31 33.02 0.04 5.94
CA SER A 31 33.64 -0.52 4.73
C SER A 31 32.60 -0.91 3.67
N ASP A 32 31.46 -1.44 4.12
CA ASP A 32 30.37 -1.90 3.25
C ASP A 32 29.77 -0.72 2.46
N TYR A 33 29.56 0.42 3.13
CA TYR A 33 29.09 1.66 2.50
C TYR A 33 30.09 2.19 1.47
N ASN A 34 31.35 2.36 1.88
CA ASN A 34 32.37 2.96 1.01
C ASN A 34 32.60 2.11 -0.25
N SER A 35 32.60 0.79 -0.10
CA SER A 35 32.64 -0.14 -1.23
C SER A 35 31.43 0.04 -2.14
N PHE A 36 30.22 0.09 -1.60
CA PHE A 36 29.00 0.22 -2.40
C PHE A 36 28.94 1.56 -3.13
N TYR A 37 29.24 2.66 -2.44
CA TYR A 37 29.35 3.99 -3.03
C TYR A 37 30.34 4.00 -4.20
N SER A 38 31.54 3.43 -4.01
CA SER A 38 32.54 3.37 -5.07
C SER A 38 32.08 2.56 -6.28
N ILE A 39 31.37 1.44 -6.06
CA ILE A 39 30.82 0.62 -7.14
C ILE A 39 29.80 1.43 -7.95
N LEU A 40 28.82 2.04 -7.27
CA LEU A 40 27.72 2.77 -7.93
C LEU A 40 28.21 3.93 -8.82
N HIS A 41 29.37 4.50 -8.52
CA HIS A 41 29.98 5.60 -9.29
C HIS A 41 30.98 5.16 -10.36
N SER A 42 31.38 3.88 -10.37
CA SER A 42 32.41 3.38 -11.30
C SER A 42 31.87 2.43 -12.35
N VAL A 43 30.68 1.85 -12.15
CA VAL A 43 30.12 0.84 -13.05
C VAL A 43 28.90 1.33 -13.82
N GLN A 44 28.73 0.79 -15.03
CA GLN A 44 27.52 0.99 -15.82
C GLN A 44 26.48 -0.10 -15.59
N ASP A 45 26.90 -1.29 -15.16
CA ASP A 45 26.05 -2.45 -14.98
C ASP A 45 26.49 -3.27 -13.76
N LEU A 46 25.59 -3.37 -12.76
CA LEU A 46 25.82 -4.12 -11.53
C LEU A 46 25.77 -5.63 -11.74
N ALA A 47 25.11 -6.12 -12.80
CA ALA A 47 24.97 -7.55 -13.07
C ALA A 47 26.29 -8.23 -13.47
N ILE A 48 27.32 -7.45 -13.84
CA ILE A 48 28.65 -7.94 -14.22
C ILE A 48 29.76 -7.50 -13.25
N GLU A 49 29.45 -6.65 -12.27
CA GLU A 49 30.45 -6.17 -11.31
C GLU A 49 30.72 -7.22 -10.24
N THR A 50 31.87 -7.90 -10.36
CA THR A 50 32.24 -9.00 -9.46
C THR A 50 32.26 -8.61 -7.98
N SER A 51 32.66 -7.38 -7.65
CA SER A 51 32.72 -6.91 -6.26
C SER A 51 31.33 -6.75 -5.64
N PHE A 52 30.35 -6.34 -6.46
CA PHE A 52 28.95 -6.24 -6.06
C PHE A 52 28.32 -7.63 -5.91
N ILE A 53 28.50 -8.49 -6.91
CA ILE A 53 27.94 -9.85 -6.92
C ILE A 53 28.48 -10.68 -5.74
N ALA A 54 29.76 -10.49 -5.40
CA ALA A 54 30.39 -11.16 -4.27
C ALA A 54 30.03 -10.58 -2.89
N ASN A 55 29.23 -9.50 -2.82
CA ASN A 55 28.81 -8.87 -1.56
C ASN A 55 27.30 -9.03 -1.30
N PRO A 56 26.88 -10.09 -0.56
CA PRO A 56 25.47 -10.36 -0.30
C PRO A 56 24.73 -9.20 0.35
N LYS A 57 25.37 -8.38 1.18
CA LYS A 57 24.70 -7.26 1.86
C LYS A 57 24.28 -6.17 0.88
N GLN A 58 25.15 -5.84 -0.08
CA GLN A 58 24.86 -4.85 -1.11
C GLN A 58 23.73 -5.34 -2.03
N VAL A 59 23.79 -6.62 -2.44
CA VAL A 59 22.72 -7.25 -3.24
C VAL A 59 21.39 -7.28 -2.49
N THR A 60 21.39 -7.72 -1.22
CA THR A 60 20.22 -7.72 -0.34
C THR A 60 19.65 -6.32 -0.19
N PHE A 61 20.46 -5.27 -0.07
CA PHE A 61 19.98 -3.90 0.02
C PHE A 61 19.19 -3.48 -1.24
N VAL A 62 19.72 -3.80 -2.43
CA VAL A 62 19.02 -3.44 -3.67
C VAL A 62 17.71 -4.22 -3.81
N GLN A 63 17.73 -5.54 -3.54
CA GLN A 63 16.53 -6.38 -3.51
C GLN A 63 15.49 -5.86 -2.52
N THR A 64 15.93 -5.51 -1.30
CA THR A 64 15.08 -4.95 -0.25
C THR A 64 14.46 -3.62 -0.68
N SER A 65 15.23 -2.76 -1.35
CA SER A 65 14.75 -1.49 -1.88
C SER A 65 13.68 -1.68 -2.95
N MET A 66 13.80 -2.70 -3.80
CA MET A 66 12.78 -3.06 -4.78
C MET A 66 11.50 -3.58 -4.10
N LEU A 67 11.64 -4.47 -3.12
CA LEU A 67 10.49 -4.95 -2.33
C LEU A 67 9.80 -3.81 -1.57
N LEU A 68 10.55 -2.80 -1.12
CA LEU A 68 10.00 -1.63 -0.45
C LEU A 68 9.12 -0.82 -1.40
N VAL A 69 9.55 -0.59 -2.64
CA VAL A 69 8.71 0.04 -3.67
C VAL A 69 7.49 -0.81 -3.97
N LEU A 70 7.67 -2.12 -4.11
CA LEU A 70 6.56 -3.05 -4.32
C LEU A 70 5.58 -3.06 -3.14
N SER A 71 6.02 -2.82 -1.90
CA SER A 71 5.11 -2.77 -0.74
C SER A 71 4.07 -1.64 -0.79
N MET A 72 4.25 -0.68 -1.69
CA MET A 72 3.36 0.47 -1.90
C MET A 72 2.11 0.13 -2.76
N VAL A 73 1.91 -1.16 -3.12
CA VAL A 73 0.83 -1.65 -4.01
C VAL A 73 -0.51 -0.95 -3.73
N GLY A 74 -1.13 -0.45 -4.81
CA GLY A 74 -2.49 0.08 -4.83
C GLY A 74 -2.62 1.62 -4.74
N GLY A 75 -1.51 2.36 -4.54
CA GLY A 75 -1.54 3.82 -4.41
C GLY A 75 -0.90 4.61 -5.57
N VAL A 76 0.03 4.02 -6.30
CA VAL A 76 0.75 4.65 -7.43
C VAL A 76 1.10 3.54 -8.41
N LEU A 77 0.58 3.59 -9.64
CA LEU A 77 1.01 2.97 -10.93
C LEU A 77 2.00 1.75 -10.97
N VAL A 78 2.15 0.98 -9.91
CA VAL A 78 3.03 -0.19 -9.76
C VAL A 78 2.15 -1.45 -9.85
N PRO A 79 2.59 -2.50 -10.57
CA PRO A 79 1.82 -3.73 -10.81
C PRO A 79 1.24 -4.33 -9.52
N VAL A 80 0.04 -4.90 -9.63
CA VAL A 80 -0.61 -5.56 -8.50
C VAL A 80 0.09 -6.90 -8.26
N ILE A 81 0.65 -7.08 -7.06
CA ILE A 81 1.17 -8.38 -6.62
C ILE A 81 -0.02 -9.15 -6.05
N ASN A 82 -0.29 -10.31 -6.63
CA ASN A 82 -1.36 -11.22 -6.23
C ASN A 82 -0.97 -12.03 -4.98
N SER A 83 0.28 -12.49 -4.91
CA SER A 83 0.79 -13.23 -3.76
C SER A 83 2.27 -12.97 -3.52
N PHE A 84 2.67 -13.05 -2.26
CA PHE A 84 4.07 -12.94 -1.83
C PHE A 84 4.33 -14.00 -0.75
N THR A 85 5.43 -14.72 -0.89
CA THR A 85 5.96 -15.61 0.14
C THR A 85 7.46 -15.43 0.27
N GLU A 86 7.96 -15.53 1.49
CA GLU A 86 9.39 -15.57 1.79
C GLU A 86 9.64 -16.73 2.75
N GLU A 87 10.51 -17.64 2.34
CA GLU A 87 10.89 -18.84 3.10
C GLU A 87 12.40 -19.07 2.92
N ASP A 88 13.14 -19.15 4.04
CA ASP A 88 14.59 -19.38 4.04
C ASP A 88 15.39 -18.43 3.13
N GLY A 89 14.97 -17.16 3.05
CA GLY A 89 15.60 -16.14 2.20
C GLY A 89 15.24 -16.23 0.72
N VAL A 90 14.35 -17.15 0.33
CA VAL A 90 13.81 -17.27 -1.03
C VAL A 90 12.49 -16.51 -1.11
N VAL A 91 12.46 -15.50 -1.98
CA VAL A 91 11.28 -14.68 -2.25
C VAL A 91 10.56 -15.24 -3.46
N ARG A 92 9.23 -15.41 -3.37
CA ARG A 92 8.36 -15.74 -4.50
C ARG A 92 7.25 -14.72 -4.63
N ILE A 93 7.05 -14.21 -5.84
CA ILE A 93 6.08 -13.16 -6.17
C ILE A 93 5.21 -13.64 -7.33
N SER A 94 3.89 -13.53 -7.16
CA SER A 94 2.94 -13.66 -8.25
C SER A 94 2.41 -12.29 -8.64
N TRP A 95 2.50 -11.97 -9.93
CA TRP A 95 2.03 -10.71 -10.48
C TRP A 95 0.60 -10.81 -11.01
N ASP A 96 -0.03 -9.65 -11.22
CA ASP A 96 -1.39 -9.46 -11.76
C ASP A 96 -1.69 -10.26 -13.03
N ASN A 97 -0.72 -10.37 -13.93
CA ASN A 97 -0.81 -11.08 -15.20
C ASN A 97 -0.53 -12.59 -15.09
N GLY A 98 -0.34 -13.12 -13.88
CA GLY A 98 -0.02 -14.52 -13.63
C GLY A 98 1.46 -14.87 -13.77
N THR A 99 2.34 -13.92 -14.09
CA THR A 99 3.80 -14.14 -14.05
C THR A 99 4.20 -14.53 -12.62
N LEU A 100 5.13 -15.48 -12.52
CA LEU A 100 5.73 -15.93 -11.26
C LEU A 100 7.23 -15.65 -11.32
N ASP A 101 7.71 -14.86 -10.37
CA ASP A 101 9.14 -14.59 -10.20
C ASP A 101 9.62 -15.13 -8.85
N THR A 102 10.88 -15.51 -8.81
CA THR A 102 11.56 -15.97 -7.61
C THR A 102 12.95 -15.35 -7.58
N PHE A 103 13.48 -15.07 -6.38
CA PHE A 103 14.89 -14.76 -6.20
C PHE A 103 15.32 -15.11 -4.78
N THR A 104 16.64 -15.23 -4.57
CA THR A 104 17.21 -15.44 -3.23
C THR A 104 17.90 -14.16 -2.76
N PHE A 105 17.67 -13.77 -1.50
CA PHE A 105 18.38 -12.63 -0.93
C PHE A 105 19.90 -12.79 -1.00
N GLY A 106 20.59 -11.72 -1.37
CA GLY A 106 22.04 -11.67 -1.41
C GLY A 106 22.67 -12.36 -2.62
N LYS A 107 21.88 -12.79 -3.60
CA LYS A 107 22.36 -13.43 -4.84
C LYS A 107 21.93 -12.67 -6.08
N VAL A 108 22.84 -12.58 -7.04
CA VAL A 108 22.57 -12.12 -8.41
C VAL A 108 22.65 -13.35 -9.31
N ASP A 109 21.52 -14.01 -9.50
CA ASP A 109 21.35 -15.17 -10.38
C ASP A 109 20.34 -14.85 -11.49
N ASP A 110 20.16 -15.78 -12.43
CA ASP A 110 19.22 -15.62 -13.55
C ASP A 110 17.79 -15.36 -13.06
N ASP A 111 17.42 -15.93 -11.92
CA ASP A 111 16.11 -15.76 -11.29
C ASP A 111 15.93 -14.31 -10.83
N PHE A 112 16.92 -13.75 -10.12
CA PHE A 112 16.91 -12.34 -9.75
C PHE A 112 16.94 -11.40 -10.97
N LEU A 113 17.73 -11.71 -12.01
CA LEU A 113 17.78 -10.87 -13.20
C LEU A 113 16.46 -10.86 -13.96
N ARG A 114 15.74 -11.99 -14.03
CA ARG A 114 14.37 -12.03 -14.60
C ARG A 114 13.40 -11.19 -13.80
N PHE A 115 13.39 -11.34 -12.46
CA PHE A 115 12.60 -10.50 -11.57
C PHE A 115 12.90 -9.02 -11.78
N PHE A 116 14.18 -8.66 -11.84
CA PHE A 116 14.66 -7.29 -12.01
C PHE A 116 14.20 -6.68 -13.34
N THR A 117 14.39 -7.38 -14.46
CA THR A 117 13.95 -6.93 -15.78
C THR A 117 12.43 -6.72 -15.78
N TYR A 118 11.68 -7.61 -15.15
CA TYR A 118 10.22 -7.46 -15.06
C TYR A 118 9.83 -6.26 -14.19
N PHE A 119 10.45 -6.10 -13.02
CA PHE A 119 10.28 -4.93 -12.14
C PHE A 119 10.56 -3.62 -12.89
N GLN A 120 11.68 -3.52 -13.61
CA GLN A 120 12.02 -2.32 -14.38
C GLN A 120 11.03 -2.02 -15.49
N ASN A 121 10.60 -3.04 -16.26
CA ASN A 121 9.62 -2.88 -17.34
C ASN A 121 8.28 -2.35 -16.80
N ARG A 122 7.94 -2.71 -15.57
CA ARG A 122 6.70 -2.27 -14.92
C ARG A 122 6.78 -0.88 -14.31
N LEU A 123 7.95 -0.46 -13.82
CA LEU A 123 8.16 0.89 -13.30
C LEU A 123 8.48 1.94 -14.38
N SER A 124 8.83 1.49 -15.59
CA SER A 124 9.14 2.36 -16.73
C SER A 124 7.89 2.67 -17.56
N SER A 125 7.81 3.89 -18.09
CA SER A 125 6.76 4.27 -19.05
C SER A 125 6.89 3.57 -20.41
N LYS A 126 8.06 2.99 -20.69
CA LYS A 126 8.36 2.14 -21.86
C LYS A 126 9.12 0.90 -21.39
N PRO A 127 8.75 -0.31 -21.86
CA PRO A 127 9.53 -1.52 -21.59
C PRO A 127 10.96 -1.32 -22.09
N GLN A 128 11.94 -1.56 -21.22
CA GLN A 128 13.35 -1.36 -21.57
C GLN A 128 13.95 -2.59 -22.27
N LEU A 129 13.30 -3.77 -22.18
CA LEU A 129 13.72 -5.04 -22.80
C LEU A 129 15.22 -5.32 -22.63
N THR A 130 15.78 -4.89 -21.50
CA THR A 130 17.21 -5.01 -21.19
C THR A 130 17.39 -5.86 -19.95
N THR A 131 18.46 -6.67 -19.96
CA THR A 131 18.95 -7.39 -18.79
C THR A 131 20.03 -6.59 -18.05
N ALA A 132 20.43 -5.43 -18.60
CA ALA A 132 21.40 -4.57 -17.94
C ALA A 132 20.82 -4.07 -16.62
N PHE A 133 21.64 -4.08 -15.56
CA PHE A 133 21.28 -3.64 -14.22
C PHE A 133 22.03 -2.34 -13.87
N PRO A 134 21.63 -1.20 -14.46
CA PRO A 134 22.36 0.04 -14.25
C PRO A 134 22.07 0.62 -12.85
N PRO A 135 23.09 1.21 -12.17
CA PRO A 135 22.91 1.89 -10.89
C PRO A 135 21.80 2.95 -10.86
N VAL A 136 21.47 3.56 -12.01
CA VAL A 136 20.40 4.56 -12.16
C VAL A 136 19.02 4.05 -11.71
N VAL A 137 18.81 2.73 -11.66
CA VAL A 137 17.56 2.16 -11.11
C VAL A 137 17.34 2.53 -9.64
N LEU A 138 18.42 2.71 -8.86
CA LEU A 138 18.33 3.15 -7.47
C LEU A 138 17.81 4.59 -7.35
N PHE A 139 18.14 5.45 -8.32
CA PHE A 139 17.56 6.78 -8.41
C PHE A 139 16.05 6.70 -8.68
N GLY A 140 15.64 5.82 -9.60
CA GLY A 140 14.21 5.55 -9.86
C GLY A 140 13.48 5.11 -8.60
N ILE A 141 14.02 4.13 -7.87
CA ILE A 141 13.49 3.67 -6.58
C ILE A 141 13.36 4.83 -5.60
N GLN A 142 14.41 5.64 -5.43
CA GLN A 142 14.38 6.80 -4.54
C GLN A 142 13.24 7.78 -4.89
N GLN A 143 13.01 8.06 -6.18
CA GLN A 143 11.91 8.94 -6.62
C GLN A 143 10.54 8.34 -6.28
N PHE A 144 10.36 7.03 -6.45
CA PHE A 144 9.12 6.35 -6.01
C PHE A 144 8.90 6.51 -4.49
N LEU A 145 9.95 6.34 -3.69
CA LEU A 145 9.86 6.53 -2.24
C LEU A 145 9.46 7.97 -1.88
N LYS A 146 10.11 8.97 -2.49
CA LYS A 146 9.81 10.40 -2.26
C LYS A 146 8.35 10.73 -2.60
N ASN A 147 7.87 10.30 -3.77
CA ASN A 147 6.49 10.50 -4.18
C ASN A 147 5.48 9.86 -3.20
N TYR A 148 5.77 8.65 -2.73
CA TYR A 148 4.87 7.97 -1.81
C TYR A 148 4.86 8.59 -0.41
N VAL A 149 5.99 9.14 0.06
CA VAL A 149 6.04 9.93 1.29
C VAL A 149 5.11 11.14 1.20
N GLU A 150 5.06 11.84 0.06
CA GLU A 150 4.13 12.97 -0.14
C GLU A 150 2.67 12.53 -0.05
N ILE A 151 2.33 11.39 -0.66
CA ILE A 151 0.98 10.80 -0.58
C ILE A 151 0.62 10.47 0.88
N LEU A 152 1.51 9.78 1.61
CA LEU A 152 1.27 9.45 3.01
C LEU A 152 1.13 10.69 3.89
N MET A 153 1.92 11.73 3.65
CA MET A 153 1.81 13.01 4.38
C MET A 153 0.48 13.71 4.09
N ALA A 154 0.00 13.67 2.85
CA ALA A 154 -1.31 14.21 2.49
C ALA A 154 -2.46 13.44 3.17
N VAL A 155 -2.38 12.10 3.22
CA VAL A 155 -3.34 11.25 3.93
C VAL A 155 -3.30 11.53 5.44
N ARG A 156 -2.12 11.59 6.05
CA ARG A 156 -1.94 11.95 7.47
C ARG A 156 -2.60 13.28 7.80
N LYS A 157 -2.36 14.32 7.00
CA LYS A 157 -2.94 15.65 7.22
C LYS A 157 -4.47 15.58 7.27
N ARG A 158 -5.08 14.78 6.39
CA ARG A 158 -6.54 14.59 6.32
C ARG A 158 -7.06 13.78 7.52
N ILE A 159 -6.39 12.70 7.92
CA ILE A 159 -6.75 11.90 9.11
C ILE A 159 -6.69 12.75 10.38
N VAL A 160 -5.61 13.52 10.54
CA VAL A 160 -5.45 14.42 11.69
C VAL A 160 -6.58 15.45 11.72
N LEU A 161 -6.97 16.00 10.57
CA LEU A 161 -8.10 16.93 10.48
C LEU A 161 -9.42 16.27 10.92
N LEU A 162 -9.74 15.08 10.40
CA LEU A 162 -10.95 14.32 10.76
C LEU A 162 -11.02 13.98 12.26
N SER A 163 -9.87 13.86 12.92
CA SER A 163 -9.80 13.52 14.34
C SER A 163 -9.99 14.74 15.27
N LYS A 164 -10.01 15.97 14.73
CA LYS A 164 -10.07 17.21 15.54
C LYS A 164 -11.45 17.48 16.11
N SER A 165 -12.50 17.40 15.29
CA SER A 165 -13.87 17.69 15.72
C SER A 165 -14.90 16.96 14.87
N LYS A 166 -16.11 16.83 15.42
CA LYS A 166 -17.28 16.30 14.71
C LYS A 166 -17.59 17.12 13.45
N GLN A 167 -17.41 18.44 13.52
CA GLN A 167 -17.62 19.35 12.40
C GLN A 167 -16.65 19.08 11.25
N GLU A 168 -15.39 18.73 11.55
CA GLU A 168 -14.41 18.35 10.51
C GLU A 168 -14.75 17.01 9.85
N VAL A 169 -15.36 16.08 10.58
CA VAL A 169 -15.89 14.85 9.97
C VAL A 169 -17.04 15.17 9.03
N LEU A 170 -17.96 16.06 9.43
CA LEU A 170 -19.10 16.45 8.60
C LEU A 170 -18.68 17.31 7.39
N SER A 171 -17.63 18.12 7.52
CA SER A 171 -17.13 18.97 6.44
C SER A 171 -16.62 18.18 5.24
N LEU A 172 -16.20 16.93 5.45
CA LEU A 172 -15.82 15.98 4.39
C LEU A 172 -16.92 15.84 3.33
N PHE A 173 -18.19 15.86 3.76
CA PHE A 173 -19.33 15.66 2.87
C PHE A 173 -19.84 16.95 2.20
N ASN A 174 -19.29 18.11 2.57
CA ASN A 174 -19.66 19.39 1.95
C ASN A 174 -18.97 19.60 0.59
N ASN A 175 -17.95 18.82 0.28
CA ASN A 175 -17.21 18.84 -0.99
C ASN A 175 -17.31 17.49 -1.70
N GLU A 176 -16.76 17.39 -2.91
CA GLU A 176 -16.61 16.09 -3.57
C GLU A 176 -15.68 15.19 -2.72
N VAL A 177 -16.31 14.23 -2.05
CA VAL A 177 -15.62 13.31 -1.13
C VAL A 177 -14.60 12.49 -1.89
N ASN A 178 -13.37 12.45 -1.40
CA ASN A 178 -12.34 11.53 -1.90
C ASN A 178 -12.65 10.10 -1.43
N ARG A 179 -12.61 9.14 -2.36
CA ARG A 179 -12.92 7.71 -2.11
C ARG A 179 -12.10 7.11 -0.96
N ASP A 180 -10.80 7.41 -0.90
CA ASP A 180 -9.90 6.86 0.12
C ASP A 180 -10.22 7.41 1.51
N LEU A 181 -10.59 8.69 1.60
CA LEU A 181 -11.01 9.28 2.87
C LEU A 181 -12.34 8.72 3.37
N LEU A 182 -13.29 8.48 2.47
CA LEU A 182 -14.55 7.83 2.86
C LEU A 182 -14.30 6.39 3.32
N PHE A 183 -13.43 5.67 2.64
CA PHE A 183 -12.98 4.34 3.06
C PHE A 183 -12.38 4.38 4.47
N ILE A 184 -11.42 5.27 4.72
CA ILE A 184 -10.76 5.42 6.02
C ILE A 184 -11.78 5.75 7.11
N LEU A 185 -12.70 6.69 6.83
CA LEU A 185 -13.72 7.10 7.77
C LEU A 185 -14.67 5.95 8.13
N ILE A 186 -15.27 5.28 7.14
CA ILE A 186 -16.18 4.15 7.40
C ILE A 186 -15.43 3.00 8.09
N SER A 187 -14.19 2.71 7.67
CA SER A 187 -13.38 1.65 8.28
C SER A 187 -12.91 1.98 9.71
N SER A 188 -12.96 3.26 10.11
CA SER A 188 -12.64 3.69 11.48
C SER A 188 -13.84 3.68 12.42
N LEU A 189 -15.04 3.38 11.92
CA LEU A 189 -16.20 3.18 12.76
C LEU A 189 -16.04 1.90 13.61
N PRO A 190 -16.60 1.86 14.83
CA PRO A 190 -16.69 0.60 15.58
C PRO A 190 -17.45 -0.47 14.79
N THR A 191 -17.10 -1.74 14.95
CA THR A 191 -17.69 -2.88 14.20
C THR A 191 -19.22 -2.86 14.21
N ASP A 192 -19.84 -2.62 15.38
CA ASP A 192 -21.30 -2.56 15.50
C ASP A 192 -21.89 -1.39 14.72
N GLN A 193 -21.17 -0.26 14.63
CA GLN A 193 -21.58 0.91 13.87
C GLN A 193 -21.41 0.70 12.36
N ILE A 194 -20.41 -0.05 11.92
CA ILE A 194 -20.29 -0.49 10.52
C ILE A 194 -21.49 -1.37 10.14
N ASN A 195 -21.84 -2.35 10.97
CA ASN A 195 -23.01 -3.20 10.72
C ASN A 195 -24.31 -2.40 10.71
N THR A 196 -24.47 -1.47 11.66
CA THR A 196 -25.65 -0.59 11.74
C THR A 196 -25.73 0.34 10.52
N PHE A 197 -24.60 0.86 10.05
CA PHE A 197 -24.53 1.66 8.82
C PHE A 197 -25.06 0.88 7.61
N PHE A 198 -24.59 -0.35 7.41
CA PHE A 198 -25.05 -1.17 6.29
C PHE A 198 -26.52 -1.56 6.39
N LEU A 199 -27.00 -1.89 7.60
CA LEU A 199 -28.40 -2.14 7.87
C LEU A 199 -29.28 -0.93 7.60
N HIS A 200 -28.79 0.29 7.89
CA HIS A 200 -29.48 1.53 7.61
C HIS A 200 -29.56 1.80 6.10
N VAL A 201 -28.42 1.79 5.39
CA VAL A 201 -28.40 2.21 3.99
C VAL A 201 -29.11 1.21 3.07
N GLN A 202 -29.05 -0.09 3.35
CA GLN A 202 -29.67 -1.11 2.50
C GLN A 202 -31.19 -0.97 2.38
N GLN A 203 -31.86 -0.38 3.37
CA GLN A 203 -33.31 -0.16 3.37
C GLN A 203 -33.78 0.77 2.23
N PHE A 204 -32.86 1.50 1.63
CA PHE A 204 -33.15 2.47 0.57
C PHE A 204 -32.77 1.96 -0.82
N PHE A 205 -32.19 0.76 -0.94
CA PHE A 205 -31.83 0.19 -2.23
C PHE A 205 -33.00 -0.58 -2.86
N PRO A 206 -33.03 -0.69 -4.20
CA PRO A 206 -34.01 -1.55 -4.87
C PRO A 206 -33.65 -3.03 -4.65
N GLU A 207 -34.69 -3.88 -4.60
CA GLU A 207 -34.57 -5.30 -4.24
C GLU A 207 -33.67 -6.10 -5.18
N ASP A 208 -33.57 -5.70 -6.44
CA ASP A 208 -32.79 -6.31 -7.51
C ASP A 208 -31.39 -5.72 -7.67
N LEU A 209 -30.94 -4.83 -6.76
CA LEU A 209 -29.61 -4.24 -6.85
C LEU A 209 -28.52 -5.31 -6.69
N GLU A 210 -27.76 -5.52 -7.77
CA GLU A 210 -26.61 -6.42 -7.78
C GLU A 210 -25.28 -5.67 -7.82
N ALA A 211 -24.28 -6.24 -7.17
CA ALA A 211 -22.88 -5.81 -7.25
C ALA A 211 -21.99 -7.01 -7.57
N LYS A 212 -20.84 -6.75 -8.20
CA LYS A 212 -19.81 -7.77 -8.41
C LYS A 212 -18.78 -7.70 -7.30
N THR A 213 -18.50 -8.84 -6.69
CA THR A 213 -17.36 -9.04 -5.78
C THR A 213 -16.05 -9.02 -6.56
N ALA A 214 -14.93 -8.96 -5.84
CA ALA A 214 -13.59 -9.00 -6.45
C ALA A 214 -13.33 -10.26 -7.31
N ASP A 215 -13.97 -11.39 -7.01
CA ASP A 215 -13.90 -12.64 -7.79
C ASP A 215 -14.93 -12.70 -8.94
N GLY A 216 -15.64 -11.60 -9.20
CA GLY A 216 -16.58 -11.45 -10.32
C GLY A 216 -17.96 -12.07 -10.10
N LYS A 217 -18.24 -12.61 -8.91
CA LYS A 217 -19.57 -13.14 -8.58
C LYS A 217 -20.57 -12.02 -8.40
N SER A 218 -21.78 -12.21 -8.91
CA SER A 218 -22.88 -11.29 -8.65
C SER A 218 -23.46 -11.58 -7.28
N ILE A 219 -23.66 -10.54 -6.48
CA ILE A 219 -24.31 -10.61 -5.18
C ILE A 219 -25.46 -9.61 -5.11
N ASN A 220 -26.54 -10.01 -4.46
CA ASN A 220 -27.62 -9.10 -4.12
C ASN A 220 -27.16 -8.19 -2.96
N VAL A 221 -27.18 -6.87 -3.18
CA VAL A 221 -26.61 -5.89 -2.24
C VAL A 221 -27.40 -5.85 -0.93
N ILE A 222 -28.73 -5.96 -0.99
CA ILE A 222 -29.60 -5.93 0.19
C ILE A 222 -29.27 -7.09 1.12
N SER A 223 -29.35 -8.33 0.62
CA SER A 223 -29.08 -9.51 1.45
C SER A 223 -27.66 -9.52 2.00
N PHE A 224 -26.69 -9.07 1.19
CA PHE A 224 -25.30 -8.96 1.60
C PHE A 224 -25.11 -7.97 2.75
N PHE A 225 -25.71 -6.78 2.66
CA PHE A 225 -25.58 -5.73 3.67
C PHE A 225 -26.34 -6.04 4.96
N GLN A 226 -27.45 -6.79 4.88
CA GLN A 226 -28.24 -7.23 6.03
C GLN A 226 -27.50 -8.17 6.99
N ASN A 227 -26.60 -9.02 6.48
CA ASN A 227 -25.89 -9.99 7.31
C ASN A 227 -24.82 -9.33 8.18
N SER A 228 -25.04 -9.18 9.48
CA SER A 228 -24.02 -8.65 10.39
C SER A 228 -22.79 -9.58 10.45
N SER A 229 -21.62 -9.00 10.67
CA SER A 229 -20.38 -9.78 10.79
C SER A 229 -19.37 -9.10 11.72
N THR A 230 -18.55 -9.92 12.36
CA THR A 230 -17.32 -9.50 13.04
C THR A 230 -16.06 -9.87 12.26
N ASP A 231 -16.20 -10.59 11.15
CA ASP A 231 -15.11 -10.92 10.23
C ASP A 231 -14.69 -9.65 9.47
N ILE A 232 -13.46 -9.23 9.71
CA ILE A 232 -12.86 -8.01 9.14
C ILE A 232 -12.81 -8.10 7.62
N ILE A 233 -12.52 -9.27 7.04
CA ILE A 233 -12.43 -9.45 5.58
C ILE A 233 -13.80 -9.21 4.97
N TYR A 234 -14.84 -9.77 5.58
CA TYR A 234 -16.22 -9.60 5.13
C TYR A 234 -16.69 -8.14 5.25
N LEU A 235 -16.36 -7.47 6.36
CA LEU A 235 -16.68 -6.05 6.55
C LEU A 235 -15.95 -5.15 5.54
N VAL A 236 -14.69 -5.42 5.26
CA VAL A 236 -13.93 -4.69 4.24
C VAL A 236 -14.55 -4.87 2.86
N GLU A 237 -15.01 -6.08 2.50
CA GLU A 237 -15.69 -6.31 1.22
C GLU A 237 -17.00 -5.52 1.13
N LYS A 238 -17.79 -5.45 2.21
CA LYS A 238 -18.96 -4.56 2.26
C LYS A 238 -18.60 -3.11 2.01
N ILE A 239 -17.55 -2.60 2.65
CA ILE A 239 -17.10 -1.22 2.45
C ILE A 239 -16.67 -0.99 1.00
N LYS A 240 -15.95 -1.93 0.38
CA LYS A 240 -15.55 -1.81 -1.03
C LYS A 240 -16.75 -1.72 -1.97
N ILE A 241 -17.70 -2.65 -1.85
CA ILE A 241 -18.92 -2.66 -2.65
C ILE A 241 -19.72 -1.38 -2.42
N TYR A 242 -19.83 -0.94 -1.17
CA TYR A 242 -20.48 0.30 -0.82
C TYR A 242 -19.85 1.51 -1.51
N LEU A 243 -18.52 1.61 -1.53
CA LEU A 243 -17.80 2.68 -2.20
C LEU A 243 -18.00 2.62 -3.72
N ASP A 244 -18.05 1.42 -4.32
CA ASP A 244 -18.36 1.30 -5.74
C ASP A 244 -19.75 1.84 -6.07
N LEU A 245 -20.75 1.56 -5.23
CA LEU A 245 -22.08 2.14 -5.36
C LEU A 245 -22.10 3.66 -5.13
N TYR A 246 -21.33 4.15 -4.15
CA TYR A 246 -21.20 5.58 -3.83
C TYR A 246 -20.56 6.40 -4.95
N PHE A 247 -19.58 5.82 -5.65
CA PHE A 247 -18.83 6.50 -6.70
C PHE A 247 -19.25 6.11 -8.13
N LYS A 248 -20.22 5.20 -8.29
CA LYS A 248 -20.70 4.73 -9.60
C LYS A 248 -21.29 5.88 -10.42
N LYS A 249 -20.78 6.07 -11.65
CA LYS A 249 -21.22 7.16 -12.54
C LYS A 249 -22.51 6.85 -13.30
N ASP A 250 -22.73 5.57 -13.59
CA ASP A 250 -23.83 5.02 -14.38
C ASP A 250 -25.11 4.75 -13.56
N MET A 251 -25.06 4.87 -12.23
CA MET A 251 -26.21 4.67 -11.34
C MET A 251 -26.49 5.93 -10.49
N PRO A 252 -27.00 7.02 -11.09
CA PRO A 252 -27.16 8.31 -10.40
C PRO A 252 -28.11 8.25 -9.20
N ILE A 253 -29.17 7.44 -9.28
CA ILE A 253 -30.13 7.27 -8.16
C ILE A 253 -29.46 6.57 -6.97
N ILE A 254 -28.73 5.48 -7.21
CA ILE A 254 -28.00 4.75 -6.16
C ILE A 254 -26.91 5.64 -5.54
N LYS A 255 -26.23 6.43 -6.35
CA LYS A 255 -25.25 7.42 -5.91
C LYS A 255 -25.89 8.49 -5.02
N GLU A 256 -27.08 8.97 -5.35
CA GLU A 256 -27.78 9.94 -4.51
C GLU A 256 -28.24 9.33 -3.19
N ILE A 257 -28.77 8.10 -3.21
CA ILE A 257 -29.14 7.35 -2.00
C ILE A 257 -27.93 7.18 -1.09
N THR A 258 -26.83 6.62 -1.61
CA THR A 258 -25.61 6.38 -0.83
C THR A 258 -25.07 7.67 -0.20
N ARG A 259 -24.99 8.76 -0.96
CA ARG A 259 -24.54 10.07 -0.46
C ARG A 259 -25.44 10.62 0.63
N THR A 260 -26.72 10.78 0.37
CA THR A 260 -27.67 11.38 1.32
C THR A 260 -27.79 10.56 2.60
N LYS A 261 -27.83 9.23 2.48
CA LYS A 261 -27.94 8.33 3.63
C LYS A 261 -26.65 8.21 4.43
N THR A 262 -25.48 8.29 3.79
CA THR A 262 -24.21 8.42 4.54
C THR A 262 -24.21 9.66 5.39
N VAL A 263 -24.55 10.82 4.82
CA VAL A 263 -24.53 12.08 5.55
C VAL A 263 -25.52 12.08 6.71
N SER A 264 -26.74 11.57 6.49
CA SER A 264 -27.75 11.44 7.54
C SER A 264 -27.24 10.56 8.69
N PHE A 265 -26.74 9.37 8.35
CA PHE A 265 -26.23 8.42 9.34
C PHE A 265 -25.05 9.02 10.13
N MET A 266 -24.09 9.63 9.46
CA MET A 266 -22.93 10.23 10.13
C MET A 266 -23.33 11.38 11.06
N LYS A 267 -24.33 12.19 10.68
CA LYS A 267 -24.84 13.26 11.56
C LYS A 267 -25.45 12.69 12.84
N GLU A 268 -26.26 11.65 12.73
CA GLU A 268 -26.89 10.98 13.88
C GLU A 268 -25.83 10.28 14.75
N LEU A 269 -24.92 9.54 14.13
CA LEU A 269 -23.85 8.81 14.79
C LEU A 269 -22.97 9.72 15.65
N LEU A 270 -22.58 10.87 15.09
CA LEU A 270 -21.70 11.83 15.76
C LEU A 270 -22.38 12.59 16.90
N ILE A 271 -23.68 12.47 17.12
CA ILE A 271 -24.33 12.99 18.34
C ILE A 271 -23.76 12.25 19.56
N ASN A 272 -23.47 10.95 19.42
CA ASN A 272 -22.91 10.14 20.50
C ASN A 272 -21.40 10.40 20.69
N ASP A 273 -21.04 11.05 21.80
CA ASP A 273 -19.65 11.38 22.14
C ASP A 273 -18.74 10.16 22.28
N GLU A 274 -19.25 9.05 22.80
CA GLU A 274 -18.44 7.82 22.98
C GLU A 274 -18.09 7.19 21.63
N VAL A 275 -19.04 7.17 20.69
CA VAL A 275 -18.78 6.71 19.33
C VAL A 275 -17.75 7.61 18.65
N TYR A 276 -17.89 8.94 18.77
CA TYR A 276 -16.91 9.87 18.22
C TYR A 276 -15.50 9.68 18.82
N LYS A 277 -15.39 9.50 20.14
CA LYS A 277 -14.10 9.19 20.79
C LYS A 277 -13.46 7.91 20.23
N GLN A 278 -14.25 6.87 19.97
CA GLN A 278 -13.76 5.64 19.36
C GLN A 278 -13.29 5.86 17.91
N ILE A 279 -14.04 6.61 17.10
CA ILE A 279 -13.64 6.98 15.73
C ILE A 279 -12.31 7.74 15.77
N SER A 280 -12.19 8.78 16.58
CA SER A 280 -10.94 9.55 16.71
C SER A 280 -9.76 8.69 17.19
N ARG A 281 -10.01 7.74 18.12
CA ARG A 281 -8.99 6.79 18.55
C ARG A 281 -8.55 5.88 17.39
N ASN A 282 -9.49 5.34 16.62
CA ASN A 282 -9.19 4.47 15.48
C ASN A 282 -8.42 5.21 14.38
N LEU A 283 -8.83 6.43 14.05
CA LEU A 283 -8.11 7.32 13.12
C LEU A 283 -6.68 7.60 13.60
N PHE A 284 -6.50 7.89 14.89
CA PHE A 284 -5.17 8.07 15.47
C PHE A 284 -4.31 6.80 15.40
N GLN A 285 -4.91 5.62 15.64
CA GLN A 285 -4.19 4.35 15.49
C GLN A 285 -3.77 4.09 14.04
N ILE A 286 -4.59 4.44 13.05
CA ILE A 286 -4.19 4.37 11.63
C ILE A 286 -2.97 5.26 11.37
N ASP A 287 -2.98 6.51 11.85
CA ASP A 287 -1.82 7.38 11.71
C ASP A 287 -0.56 6.78 12.36
N LYS A 288 -0.66 6.29 13.59
CA LYS A 288 0.49 5.78 14.35
C LYS A 288 1.03 4.45 13.84
N VAL A 289 0.16 3.50 13.57
CA VAL A 289 0.57 2.11 13.26
C VAL A 289 0.82 1.92 11.77
N HIS A 290 0.09 2.63 10.91
CA HIS A 290 0.18 2.42 9.47
C HIS A 290 0.94 3.54 8.75
N ILE A 291 0.72 4.80 9.10
CA ILE A 291 1.35 5.91 8.36
C ILE A 291 2.72 6.25 8.92
N ASP A 292 2.85 6.41 10.24
CA ASP A 292 4.10 6.82 10.87
C ASP A 292 5.22 5.80 10.67
N VAL A 293 4.90 4.53 10.83
CA VAL A 293 5.84 3.43 10.62
C VAL A 293 6.36 3.42 9.20
N ARG A 294 5.48 3.57 8.20
CA ARG A 294 5.87 3.62 6.78
C ARG A 294 6.69 4.86 6.46
N LEU A 295 6.29 6.03 6.96
CA LEU A 295 7.06 7.26 6.79
C LEU A 295 8.48 7.15 7.35
N LYS A 296 8.63 6.59 8.55
CA LYS A 296 9.96 6.33 9.16
C LYS A 296 10.80 5.40 8.28
N LEU A 297 10.22 4.29 7.84
CA LEU A 297 10.91 3.32 6.99
C LEU A 297 11.34 3.94 5.65
N TYR A 298 10.44 4.64 4.96
CA TYR A 298 10.77 5.25 3.67
C TYR A 298 11.78 6.39 3.84
N SER A 299 11.67 7.18 4.91
CA SER A 299 12.63 8.26 5.20
C SER A 299 14.03 7.73 5.48
N LEU A 300 14.16 6.56 6.13
CA LEU A 300 15.43 5.87 6.32
C LEU A 300 16.10 5.56 4.97
N PHE A 301 15.37 4.93 4.06
CA PHE A 301 15.90 4.60 2.73
C PHE A 301 16.19 5.85 1.89
N ILE A 302 15.30 6.85 1.91
CA ILE A 302 15.51 8.12 1.20
C ILE A 302 16.78 8.81 1.70
N GLY A 303 16.94 8.92 3.02
CA GLY A 303 18.12 9.53 3.63
C GLY A 303 19.40 8.79 3.25
N PHE A 304 19.37 7.45 3.19
CA PHE A 304 20.50 6.67 2.70
C PHE A 304 20.78 6.90 1.21
N PHE A 305 19.76 6.90 0.35
CA PHE A 305 19.93 7.18 -1.07
C PHE A 305 20.48 8.59 -1.34
N ASP A 306 20.08 9.59 -0.56
CA ASP A 306 20.59 10.96 -0.68
C ASP A 306 22.11 11.02 -0.41
N THR A 307 22.65 10.12 0.41
CA THR A 307 24.09 10.10 0.74
C THR A 307 24.90 9.38 -0.33
N LEU A 308 24.25 8.56 -1.14
CA LEU A 308 24.86 7.91 -2.30
C LEU A 308 25.00 8.85 -3.51
N GLU A 309 24.57 10.11 -3.43
CA GLU A 309 24.74 11.13 -4.47
C GLU A 309 24.36 10.67 -5.89
N LEU A 310 23.31 9.84 -5.99
CA LEU A 310 22.90 9.21 -7.25
C LEU A 310 22.59 10.27 -8.32
N LYS A 311 23.39 10.30 -9.38
CA LYS A 311 23.22 11.27 -10.48
C LYS A 311 22.10 10.84 -11.43
N LYS A 312 21.34 11.83 -11.89
CA LYS A 312 20.46 11.70 -13.05
C LYS A 312 21.37 11.66 -14.28
N LEU A 313 21.46 10.50 -14.94
CA LEU A 313 22.04 10.39 -16.28
C LEU A 313 21.07 10.99 -17.29
#